data_AF-A0A847JLZ0-F1
#
_entry.id   AF-A0A847JLZ0-F1
#
_cell.length_a   1.000
_cell.length_b   1.000
_cell.length_c   1.000
_cell.angle_alpha   90.00
_cell.angle_beta   90.00
_cell.angle_gamma   90.00
#
_symmetry.space_group_name_H-M   'P 1'
#
loop_
_entity.id
_entity.type
_entity.pdbx_description
1 polymer ?
#
loop_
_entity_poly.entity_id
_entity_poly.type
_entity_poly.pdbx_seq_one_letter_code
_entity_poly.pdbx_strand_id
1 'polypeptide(L)' 'YTPDPKELAKAIKIVTAAREAEQKGQGVIAVDGRMVDAPVVSQALRILELARLAGMEVSEL' A
#
# COMPACT_ATOMS: atom_id res chain seq x y z
N TYR A 1 -17.57 2.05 -3.44
CA TYR A 1 -16.51 2.52 -4.35
C TYR A 1 -15.54 1.38 -4.52
N THR A 2 -15.31 0.95 -5.76
CA THR A 2 -14.39 -0.13 -6.09
C THR A 2 -13.12 0.50 -6.66
N PRO A 3 -11.95 0.28 -6.06
CA PRO A 3 -10.71 0.88 -6.57
C PRO A 3 -10.29 0.27 -7.91
N ASP A 4 -9.64 1.06 -8.74
CA ASP A 4 -9.13 0.57 -10.02
C ASP A 4 -7.90 -0.35 -9.83
N PRO A 5 -7.65 -1.30 -10.76
CA PRO A 5 -6.50 -2.22 -10.66
C PRO A 5 -5.15 -1.52 -10.53
N LYS A 6 -4.99 -0.34 -11.14
CA LYS A 6 -3.77 0.47 -11.04
C LYS A 6 -3.58 1.03 -9.63
N GLU A 7 -4.67 1.48 -9.00
CA GLU A 7 -4.64 1.98 -7.63
C GLU A 7 -4.35 0.85 -6.66
N LEU A 8 -4.97 -0.31 -6.87
CA LEU A 8 -4.72 -1.52 -6.09
C LEU A 8 -3.24 -1.94 -6.16
N ALA A 9 -2.67 -2.03 -7.36
CA ALA A 9 -1.27 -2.40 -7.54
C ALA A 9 -0.30 -1.41 -6.84
N LYS A 10 -0.60 -0.12 -6.91
CA LYS A 10 0.18 0.92 -6.22
C LYS A 10 0.05 0.79 -4.71
N ALA A 11 -1.17 0.56 -4.21
CA ALA A 11 -1.43 0.38 -2.79
C ALA A 11 -0.68 -0.83 -2.22
N ILE A 12 -0.66 -1.95 -2.95
CA ILE A 12 0.09 -3.16 -2.59
C ILE A 12 1.57 -2.81 -2.43
N LYS A 13 2.20 -2.20 -3.46
CA LYS A 13 3.62 -1.80 -3.41
C LYS A 13 3.95 -0.91 -2.22
N ILE A 14 3.10 0.08 -1.93
CA ILE A 14 3.31 1.01 -0.82
C ILE A 14 3.30 0.27 0.52
N VAL A 15 2.32 -0.61 0.74
CA VAL A 15 2.21 -1.34 2.00
C VAL A 15 3.32 -2.39 2.14
N THR A 16 3.75 -3.04 1.05
CA THR A 16 4.93 -3.93 1.08
C THR A 16 6.18 -3.16 1.52
N ALA A 17 6.47 -2.03 0.86
CA ALA A 17 7.64 -1.24 1.16
C ALA A 17 7.61 -0.68 2.59
N ALA A 18 6.43 -0.27 3.07
CA ALA A 18 6.23 0.18 4.45
C ALA A 18 6.59 -0.93 5.45
N ARG A 19 6.03 -2.13 5.26
CA ARG A 19 6.33 -3.29 6.12
C ARG A 19 7.80 -3.66 6.13
N GLU A 20 8.44 -3.68 4.97
CA GLU A 20 9.88 -3.98 4.87
C GLU A 20 10.74 -2.95 5.61
N ALA A 21 10.36 -1.68 5.55
CA ALA A 21 11.08 -0.62 6.24
C ALA A 21 10.84 -0.63 7.74
N GLU A 22 9.61 -0.91 8.18
CA GLU A 22 9.31 -1.14 9.60
C GLU A 22 10.16 -2.29 10.16
N GLN A 23 10.27 -3.40 9.42
CA GLN A 23 11.15 -4.53 9.80
C GLN A 23 12.63 -4.15 9.85
N LYS A 24 13.08 -3.21 9.00
CA LYS A 24 14.45 -2.70 8.97
C LYS A 24 14.69 -1.54 9.95
N GLY A 25 13.66 -1.10 10.69
CA GLY A 25 13.74 0.07 11.57
C GLY A 25 13.95 1.40 10.82
N GLN A 26 13.57 1.46 9.55
CA GLN A 26 13.67 2.65 8.71
C GLN A 26 12.37 3.46 8.81
N GLY A 27 12.46 4.68 9.36
CA GLY A 27 11.31 5.56 9.51
C GLY A 27 10.84 6.25 8.23
N VAL A 28 11.54 6.04 7.11
CA VAL A 28 11.23 6.64 5.81
C VAL A 28 11.26 5.57 4.73
N ILE A 29 10.26 5.58 3.85
CA ILE A 29 10.19 4.67 2.71
C ILE A 29 10.19 5.43 1.39
N ALA A 30 10.80 4.82 0.38
CA ALA A 30 10.76 5.30 -0.99
C ALA A 30 10.12 4.23 -1.89
N VAL A 31 9.06 4.61 -2.60
CA VAL A 31 8.38 3.75 -3.57
C VAL A 31 8.49 4.42 -4.93
N ASP A 32 8.99 3.70 -5.93
CA ASP A 32 9.25 4.22 -7.28
C ASP A 32 10.09 5.53 -7.25
N GLY A 33 11.08 5.61 -6.35
CA GLY A 33 11.96 6.76 -6.19
C GLY A 33 11.32 7.98 -5.51
N ARG A 34 10.09 7.87 -5.00
CA ARG A 34 9.41 8.95 -4.26
C ARG A 34 9.28 8.59 -2.79
N MET A 35 9.56 9.55 -1.93
CA MET A 35 9.31 9.43 -0.50
C MET A 35 7.82 9.22 -0.24
N VAL A 36 7.51 8.25 0.61
CA VAL A 36 6.16 7.89 1.02
C VAL A 36 6.10 8.06 2.53
N ASP A 37 5.24 8.97 2.96
CA ASP A 37 5.02 9.26 4.38
C ASP A 37 3.88 8.41 4.95
N ALA A 38 3.77 8.36 6.28
CA ALA A 38 2.73 7.62 6.99
C ALA A 38 1.28 7.88 6.47
N PRO A 39 0.88 9.12 6.11
CA PRO A 39 -0.46 9.36 5.56
C PRO A 39 -0.72 8.63 4.23
N VAL A 40 0.31 8.49 3.40
CA VAL A 40 0.21 7.80 2.10
C VAL A 40 0.10 6.29 2.32
N VAL A 41 0.84 5.74 3.29
CA VAL A 41 0.69 4.34 3.71
C VAL A 41 -0.72 4.06 4.21
N SER A 42 -1.26 4.92 5.07
CA SER A 42 -2.64 4.82 5.57
C SER A 42 -3.68 4.86 4.45
N GLN A 43 -3.47 5.71 3.42
CA GLN A 43 -4.34 5.73 2.24
C GLN A 43 -4.25 4.43 1.44
N ALA A 44 -3.04 3.90 1.23
CA ALA A 44 -2.85 2.63 0.55
C ALA A 44 -3.55 1.48 1.28
N LEU A 45 -3.41 1.39 2.61
CA LEU A 45 -4.12 0.40 3.43
C LEU A 45 -5.64 0.47 3.23
N ARG A 46 -6.20 1.69 3.19
CA ARG A 46 -7.63 1.88 2.95
C ARG A 46 -8.08 1.42 1.56
N ILE A 47 -7.25 1.64 0.53
CA ILE A 47 -7.53 1.14 -0.82
C ILE A 47 -7.55 -0.40 -0.82
N LEU A 48 -6.61 -1.06 -0.13
CA LEU A 48 -6.60 -2.52 0.00
C LEU A 48 -7.85 -3.04 0.72
N GLU A 49 -8.29 -2.36 1.77
CA GLU A 49 -9.52 -2.71 2.49
C GLU A 49 -10.75 -2.61 1.59
N LEU A 50 -10.87 -1.50 0.83
CA LEU A 50 -11.96 -1.32 -0.13
C LEU A 50 -11.95 -2.38 -1.23
N ALA A 51 -10.77 -2.72 -1.75
CA ALA A 51 -10.60 -3.78 -2.74
C ALA A 51 -11.07 -5.14 -2.19
N ARG A 52 -10.68 -5.47 -0.95
CA ARG A 52 -11.10 -6.71 -0.27
C ARG A 52 -12.61 -6.76 -0.07
N LEU A 53 -13.23 -5.66 0.37
CA LEU A 53 -14.68 -5.56 0.53
C LEU A 53 -15.43 -5.66 -0.80
N ALA A 54 -14.81 -5.22 -1.90
CA ALA A 54 -15.34 -5.35 -3.25
C ALA A 54 -15.13 -6.74 -3.87
N GLY A 55 -14.52 -7.69 -3.14
CA GLY A 55 -14.24 -9.04 -3.64
C GLY A 55 -13.10 -9.11 -4.66
N MET A 56 -12.25 -8.07 -4.72
CA MET A 56 -11.05 -8.10 -5.56
C MET A 56 -9.97 -8.93 -4.89
N GLU A 57 -9.21 -9.67 -5.69
CA GLU A 57 -8.06 -10.42 -5.20
C GLU A 57 -6.95 -9.43 -4.81
N VAL A 58 -6.70 -9.34 -3.51
CA VAL A 58 -5.54 -8.64 -2.96
C VAL A 58 -4.55 -9.75 -2.62
N SER A 59 -3.58 -10.02 -3.50
CA SER A 59 -2.51 -10.98 -3.22
C SER A 59 -1.93 -10.67 -1.84
N GLU A 60 -1.98 -11.67 -0.95
CA GLU A 60 -1.68 -11.49 0.48
C GLU A 60 -0.25 -10.97 0.66
N LEU A 61 -0.15 -9.83 1.34
CA LEU A 61 1.09 -9.18 1.77
C LEU A 61 1.69 -9.84 3.01
#